data_AF-A0A1T4Z367-F1
#
_entry.id   AF-A0A1T4Z367-F1
#
_cell.length_a   1.000
_cell.length_b   1.000
_cell.length_c   1.000
_cell.angle_alpha   90.00
_cell.angle_beta   90.00
_cell.angle_gamma   90.00
#
_symmetry.space_group_name_H-M   'P 1'
#
loop_
_entity.id
_entity.type
_entity.pdbx_description
1 polymer ?
#
loop_
_entity_poly.entity_id
_entity_poly.type
_entity_poly.pdbx_seq_one_letter_code
_entity_poly.pdbx_strand_id
1 'polypeptide(L)'
;MFSAAGRGFVDQREKFSRVIAGRNIENYVLLKKGEFSYNKGNSDRYPQGCVYRLEEFEEGAVPNVWISFRLRSESDSPLFYKHFFLYGGLNHGLHRLINAGVRNDGLLNLTASNFFSVTVPTPEPAEQAQLGELFENLSIFIKNLRTQRTALDQQKRGLMQRLLTGKIRVNP
;
A
#
# COMPACT_ATOMS: atom_id res chain seq x y z
N MET A 1 -7.25 -8.30 7.82
CA MET A 1 -6.25 -7.88 6.81
C MET A 1 -4.87 -7.73 7.46
N PHE A 2 -3.80 -7.82 6.69
CA PHE A 2 -2.51 -7.22 7.02
C PHE A 2 -2.07 -6.33 5.84
N SER A 3 -1.13 -5.40 6.05
CA SER A 3 -0.63 -4.57 4.96
C SER A 3 0.73 -5.09 4.52
N ALA A 4 0.90 -5.30 3.23
CA ALA A 4 2.16 -5.68 2.63
C ALA A 4 2.81 -4.46 1.96
N ALA A 5 4.09 -4.23 2.27
CA ALA A 5 4.88 -3.18 1.65
C ALA A 5 4.77 -3.23 0.12
N GLY A 6 4.22 -2.17 -0.48
CA GLY A 6 4.04 -2.04 -1.93
C GLY A 6 2.94 -2.93 -2.55
N ARG A 7 2.10 -3.58 -1.73
CA ARG A 7 0.95 -4.40 -2.19
C ARG A 7 -0.38 -4.03 -1.54
N GLY A 8 -0.41 -3.07 -0.61
CA GLY A 8 -1.66 -2.66 0.03
C GLY A 8 -2.16 -3.64 1.08
N PHE A 9 -3.48 -3.71 1.24
CA PHE A 9 -4.12 -4.66 2.13
C PHE A 9 -4.17 -6.04 1.49
N VAL A 10 -3.73 -7.05 2.24
CA VAL A 10 -3.69 -8.44 1.80
C VAL A 10 -4.41 -9.30 2.84
N ASP A 11 -5.08 -10.35 2.37
CA ASP A 11 -5.71 -11.33 3.25
C ASP A 11 -4.63 -12.04 4.08
N GLN A 12 -4.85 -12.15 5.40
CA GLN A 12 -3.91 -12.82 6.31
C GLN A 12 -3.67 -14.28 5.92
N ARG A 13 -4.67 -14.95 5.33
CA ARG A 13 -4.58 -16.33 4.88
C ARG A 13 -3.53 -16.51 3.78
N GLU A 14 -3.33 -15.50 2.93
CA GLU A 14 -2.33 -15.55 1.86
C GLU A 14 -0.89 -15.51 2.38
N LYS A 15 -0.65 -14.94 3.57
CA LYS A 15 0.70 -14.83 4.16
C LYS A 15 0.97 -15.82 5.27
N PHE A 16 -0.04 -16.13 6.08
CA PHE A 16 0.15 -16.89 7.31
C PHE A 16 -0.52 -18.26 7.30
N SER A 17 -1.22 -18.61 6.22
CA SER A 17 -2.02 -19.85 6.09
C SER A 17 -3.08 -20.05 7.19
N ARG A 18 -3.33 -19.02 8.00
CA ARG A 18 -4.31 -18.96 9.09
C ARG A 18 -4.72 -17.50 9.34
N VAL A 19 -5.89 -17.31 9.92
CA VAL A 19 -6.34 -15.99 10.38
C VAL A 19 -5.68 -15.71 11.74
N ILE A 20 -4.76 -14.74 11.78
CA ILE A 20 -4.07 -14.33 13.02
C ILE A 20 -5.04 -13.59 13.96
N ALA A 21 -6.05 -12.90 13.41
CA ALA A 21 -7.04 -12.17 14.21
C ALA A 21 -7.80 -13.06 15.22
N GLY A 22 -7.95 -14.37 14.94
CA GLY A 22 -8.48 -15.36 15.89
C GLY A 22 -9.74 -14.90 16.66
N ARG A 23 -9.78 -15.16 17.97
CA ARG A 23 -10.87 -14.75 18.89
C ARG A 23 -10.77 -13.29 19.36
N ASN A 24 -9.75 -12.53 18.93
CA ASN A 24 -9.49 -11.16 19.39
C ASN A 24 -9.89 -10.09 18.35
N ILE A 25 -10.83 -10.42 17.46
CA ILE A 25 -11.31 -9.48 16.44
C ILE A 25 -11.98 -8.23 17.04
N GLU A 26 -12.45 -8.31 18.28
CA GLU A 26 -12.99 -7.18 19.05
C GLU A 26 -11.98 -6.04 19.22
N ASN A 27 -10.67 -6.35 19.14
CA ASN A 27 -9.58 -5.37 19.22
C ASN A 27 -9.14 -4.86 17.84
N TYR A 28 -9.91 -5.11 16.77
CA TYR A 28 -9.63 -4.63 15.42
C TYR A 28 -10.57 -3.50 15.05
N VAL A 29 -10.09 -2.61 14.19
CA VAL A 29 -10.91 -1.59 13.55
C VAL A 29 -11.51 -2.18 12.28
N LEU A 30 -12.82 -2.02 12.10
CA LEU A 30 -13.50 -2.33 10.85
C LEU A 30 -13.23 -1.19 9.86
N LEU A 31 -12.38 -1.43 8.88
CA LEU A 31 -12.10 -0.50 7.79
C LEU A 31 -13.06 -0.77 6.64
N LYS A 32 -13.73 0.26 6.14
CA LYS A 32 -14.63 0.17 4.98
C LYS A 32 -13.92 0.51 3.69
N LYS A 33 -14.45 0.03 2.56
CA LYS A 33 -13.94 0.37 1.24
C LYS A 33 -13.87 1.88 1.04
N GLY A 34 -12.74 2.32 0.53
CA GLY A 34 -12.41 3.72 0.31
C GLY A 34 -11.77 4.43 1.50
N GLU A 35 -11.76 3.81 2.68
CA GLU A 35 -11.07 4.35 3.86
C GLU A 35 -9.58 4.00 3.86
N PHE A 36 -8.83 4.70 4.71
CA PHE A 36 -7.38 4.61 4.81
C PHE A 36 -6.95 4.01 6.14
N SER A 37 -5.83 3.30 6.15
CA SER A 37 -5.14 2.97 7.38
C SER A 37 -3.64 3.15 7.24
N TYR A 38 -3.05 3.81 8.23
CA TYR A 38 -1.62 3.97 8.41
C TYR A 38 -1.06 2.84 9.26
N ASN A 39 -0.18 2.03 8.66
CA ASN A 39 0.62 1.05 9.37
C ASN A 39 1.92 1.69 9.89
N LYS A 40 2.12 1.58 11.20
CA LYS A 40 3.28 2.08 11.95
C LYS A 40 4.54 1.22 11.83
N GLY A 41 4.50 0.09 11.14
CA GLY A 41 5.65 -0.76 10.90
C GLY A 41 6.61 -0.09 9.93
N ASN A 42 7.88 0.03 10.32
CA ASN A 42 8.92 0.56 9.46
C ASN A 42 9.59 -0.54 8.63
N SER A 43 10.16 -0.15 7.51
CA SER A 43 11.03 -0.98 6.66
C SER A 43 11.93 -0.06 5.86
N ASP A 44 12.96 -0.60 5.20
CA ASP A 44 13.85 0.19 4.32
C ASP A 44 13.07 0.97 3.25
N ARG A 45 11.95 0.40 2.77
CA ARG A 45 11.07 1.04 1.78
C ARG A 45 10.10 2.06 2.39
N TYR A 46 9.72 1.89 3.65
CA TYR A 46 8.73 2.70 4.35
C TYR A 46 9.25 3.07 5.75
N PRO A 47 10.28 3.92 5.84
CA PRO A 47 10.94 4.20 7.12
C PRO A 47 10.04 4.98 8.08
N GLN A 48 9.07 5.74 7.57
CA GLN A 48 8.03 6.43 8.36
C GLN A 48 6.66 5.72 8.27
N GLY A 49 6.65 4.40 8.04
CA GLY A 49 5.42 3.66 7.86
C GLY A 49 4.75 3.91 6.51
N CYS A 50 3.53 3.42 6.35
CA CYS A 50 2.81 3.52 5.07
C CYS A 50 1.31 3.63 5.28
N VAL A 51 0.65 4.34 4.37
CA VAL A 51 -0.80 4.47 4.33
C VAL A 51 -1.30 3.74 3.10
N TYR A 52 -2.36 2.95 3.26
CA TYR A 52 -3.09 2.36 2.14
C TYR A 52 -4.56 2.70 2.22
N ARG A 53 -5.18 2.84 1.06
CA ARG A 53 -6.63 2.90 0.87
C ARG A 53 -7.15 1.48 0.64
N LEU A 54 -8.29 1.12 1.24
CA LEU A 54 -8.94 -0.16 0.98
C LEU A 54 -9.74 -0.08 -0.33
N GLU A 55 -9.41 -0.89 -1.33
CA GLU A 55 -10.07 -0.81 -2.64
C GLU A 55 -10.68 -2.15 -3.08
N GLU A 56 -10.03 -3.25 -2.69
CA GLU A 56 -10.28 -4.60 -3.19
C GLU A 56 -11.44 -5.30 -2.47
N PHE A 57 -11.75 -4.87 -1.25
CA PHE A 57 -12.76 -5.48 -0.39
C PHE A 57 -13.76 -4.42 0.10
N GLU A 58 -15.01 -4.83 0.33
CA GLU A 58 -16.03 -3.94 0.91
C GLU A 58 -15.71 -3.54 2.36
N GLU A 59 -15.07 -4.44 3.09
CA GLU A 59 -14.59 -4.18 4.44
C GLU A 59 -13.41 -5.09 4.81
N GLY A 60 -12.64 -4.66 5.80
CA GLY A 60 -11.53 -5.43 6.33
C GLY A 60 -11.21 -5.07 7.77
N ALA A 61 -10.96 -6.07 8.61
CA ALA A 61 -10.47 -5.85 9.96
C ALA A 61 -8.97 -5.50 9.93
N VAL A 62 -8.58 -4.36 10.50
CA VAL A 62 -7.18 -3.93 10.67
C VAL A 62 -6.82 -3.80 12.15
N PRO A 63 -5.56 -4.05 12.56
CA PRO A 63 -5.16 -3.92 13.96
C PRO A 63 -5.44 -2.52 14.53
N ASN A 64 -5.99 -2.42 15.74
CA ASN A 64 -6.22 -1.13 16.42
C ASN A 64 -4.96 -0.30 16.69
N VAL A 65 -3.79 -0.92 16.66
CA VAL A 65 -2.50 -0.23 16.75
C VAL A 65 -2.19 0.61 15.51
N TRP A 66 -2.90 0.40 14.40
CA TRP A 66 -2.84 1.26 13.22
C TRP A 66 -3.78 2.44 13.36
N ILE A 67 -3.50 3.49 12.57
CA ILE A 67 -4.34 4.70 12.57
C ILE A 67 -5.21 4.65 11.33
N SER A 68 -6.49 4.33 11.52
CA SER A 68 -7.50 4.31 10.45
C SER A 68 -8.25 5.64 10.37
N PHE A 69 -8.54 6.10 9.15
CA PHE A 69 -9.20 7.38 8.92
C PHE A 69 -9.88 7.42 7.55
N ARG A 70 -10.73 8.42 7.35
CA ARG A 70 -11.42 8.70 6.09
C ARG A 70 -11.35 10.17 5.75
N LEU A 71 -11.48 10.50 4.48
CA LEU A 71 -11.67 11.88 4.04
C LEU A 71 -13.01 12.39 4.58
N ARG A 72 -13.03 13.66 4.99
CA ARG A 72 -14.23 14.30 5.54
C ARG A 72 -15.09 14.90 4.44
N SER A 73 -14.46 15.60 3.49
CA SER A 73 -15.19 16.23 2.39
C SER A 73 -15.45 15.23 1.28
N GLU A 74 -16.66 15.28 0.71
CA GLU A 74 -17.00 14.54 -0.49
C GLU A 74 -16.38 15.16 -1.74
N SER A 75 -15.95 16.43 -1.67
CA SER A 75 -15.24 17.11 -2.76
C SER A 75 -13.77 16.70 -2.89
N ASP A 76 -13.20 16.08 -1.86
CA ASP A 76 -11.80 15.65 -1.88
C ASP A 76 -11.63 14.42 -2.79
N SER A 77 -10.67 14.47 -3.72
CA SER A 77 -10.39 13.37 -4.63
C SER A 77 -9.73 12.20 -3.88
N PRO A 78 -10.39 11.02 -3.80
CA PRO A 78 -9.79 9.86 -3.14
C PRO A 78 -8.52 9.37 -3.85
N LEU A 79 -8.43 9.55 -5.17
CA LEU A 79 -7.26 9.14 -5.97
C LEU A 79 -6.06 10.05 -5.69
N PHE A 80 -6.28 11.36 -5.55
CA PHE A 80 -5.21 12.28 -5.17
C PHE A 80 -4.57 11.86 -3.85
N TYR A 81 -5.39 11.71 -2.80
CA TYR A 81 -4.89 11.37 -1.47
C TYR A 81 -4.33 9.94 -1.40
N LYS A 82 -4.91 8.98 -2.14
CA LYS A 82 -4.32 7.64 -2.33
C LYS A 82 -2.88 7.74 -2.80
N HIS A 83 -2.62 8.44 -3.90
CA HIS A 83 -1.28 8.56 -4.46
C HIS A 83 -0.37 9.42 -3.58
N PHE A 84 -0.86 10.56 -3.07
CA PHE A 84 -0.09 11.41 -2.16
C PHE A 84 0.43 10.64 -0.94
N PHE A 85 -0.43 9.84 -0.29
CA PHE A 85 0.00 9.06 0.87
C PHE A 85 0.87 7.85 0.47
N LEU A 86 0.53 7.15 -0.61
CA LEU A 86 1.28 5.98 -1.08
C LEU A 86 2.74 6.34 -1.42
N TYR A 87 2.96 7.54 -1.96
CA TYR A 87 4.28 8.05 -2.34
C TYR A 87 4.97 8.87 -1.25
N GLY A 88 4.51 8.75 0.01
CA GLY A 88 5.24 9.27 1.16
C GLY A 88 5.01 10.76 1.44
N GLY A 89 3.88 11.33 1.00
CA GLY A 89 3.53 12.72 1.24
C GLY A 89 3.51 13.13 2.74
N LEU A 90 3.36 12.16 3.64
CA LEU A 90 3.43 12.38 5.09
C LEU A 90 4.85 12.27 5.67
N ASN A 91 5.80 11.67 4.94
CA ASN A 91 7.09 11.26 5.50
C ASN A 91 7.85 12.43 6.14
N HIS A 92 7.83 13.60 5.48
CA HIS A 92 8.52 14.78 5.98
C HIS A 92 7.96 15.28 7.32
N GLY A 93 6.62 15.35 7.44
CA GLY A 93 5.96 15.75 8.68
C GLY A 93 6.12 14.71 9.78
N LEU A 94 5.94 13.42 9.42
CA LEU A 94 6.05 12.30 10.35
C LEU A 94 7.46 12.12 10.90
N HIS A 95 8.50 12.32 10.08
CA HIS A 95 9.89 12.20 10.52
C HIS A 95 10.20 13.05 11.76
N ARG A 96 9.58 14.23 11.89
CA ARG A 96 9.78 15.14 13.04
C ARG A 96 9.00 14.73 14.28
N LEU A 97 7.95 13.93 14.12
CA LEU A 97 6.99 13.58 15.18
C LEU A 97 7.15 12.14 15.67
N ILE A 98 7.83 11.30 14.90
CA ILE A 98 8.24 9.97 15.31
C ILE A 98 9.37 10.13 16.32
N ASN A 99 9.08 9.85 17.58
CA ASN A 99 10.06 9.93 18.64
C ASN A 99 11.03 8.74 18.56
N ALA A 100 12.32 9.00 18.78
CA ALA A 100 13.35 7.97 18.92
C ALA A 100 13.18 7.24 20.26
N GLY A 101 12.27 6.28 20.30
CA GLY A 101 12.11 5.33 21.39
C GLY A 101 11.90 3.94 20.79
N VAL A 102 12.74 2.99 21.16
CA VAL A 102 12.60 1.60 20.71
C VAL A 102 11.39 1.01 21.43
N ARG A 103 10.34 0.69 20.68
CA ARG A 103 9.25 -0.14 21.19
C ARG A 103 9.64 -1.60 20.98
N ASN A 104 9.38 -2.44 22.00
CA ASN A 104 9.60 -3.90 21.89
C ASN A 104 8.68 -4.58 20.86
N ASP A 105 7.71 -3.86 20.29
CA ASP A 105 6.77 -4.33 19.27
C ASP A 105 7.23 -4.04 17.81
N GLY A 106 8.36 -3.34 17.62
CA GLY A 106 8.86 -2.99 16.29
C GLY A 106 8.03 -1.92 15.54
N LEU A 107 7.13 -1.21 16.24
CA LEU A 107 6.32 -0.13 15.65
C LEU A 107 6.94 1.24 15.92
N LEU A 108 6.70 2.19 15.01
CA LEU A 108 7.08 3.58 15.17
C LEU A 108 6.37 4.21 16.39
N ASN A 109 7.11 4.96 17.19
CA ASN A 109 6.53 5.66 18.34
C ASN A 109 5.81 6.95 17.92
N LEU A 110 4.58 6.78 17.43
CA LEU A 110 3.71 7.84 16.96
C LEU A 110 2.30 7.68 17.55
N THR A 111 1.75 8.76 18.12
CA THR A 111 0.37 8.83 18.62
C THR A 111 -0.59 9.24 17.49
N ALA A 112 -1.88 8.93 17.64
CA ALA A 112 -2.89 9.39 16.68
C ALA A 112 -2.96 10.93 16.59
N SER A 113 -2.86 11.62 17.73
CA SER A 113 -2.84 13.09 17.77
C SER A 113 -1.68 13.68 16.97
N ASN A 114 -0.47 13.10 17.08
CA ASN A 114 0.68 13.55 16.29
C ASN A 114 0.53 13.20 14.82
N PHE A 115 -0.05 12.04 14.49
CA PHE A 115 -0.32 11.70 13.10
C PHE A 115 -1.26 12.71 12.43
N PHE A 116 -2.36 13.06 13.11
CA PHE A 116 -3.36 14.02 12.59
C PHE A 116 -2.93 15.49 12.70
N SER A 117 -1.81 15.81 13.36
CA SER A 117 -1.26 17.17 13.36
C SER A 117 -0.39 17.46 12.14
N VAL A 118 -0.05 16.45 11.33
CA VAL A 118 0.68 16.64 10.07
C VAL A 118 -0.23 17.35 9.06
N THR A 119 0.24 18.48 8.54
CA THR A 119 -0.45 19.21 7.47
C THR A 119 -0.23 18.53 6.12
N VAL A 120 -1.26 18.55 5.28
CA VAL A 120 -1.24 17.99 3.92
C VAL A 120 -1.72 19.05 2.93
N PRO A 121 -1.24 19.03 1.67
CA PRO A 121 -1.74 19.93 0.64
C PRO A 121 -3.21 19.62 0.35
N THR A 122 -3.98 20.69 0.17
CA THR A 122 -5.42 20.66 -0.12
C THR A 122 -5.70 21.56 -1.34
N PRO A 123 -5.20 21.21 -2.54
CA PRO A 123 -5.47 22.01 -3.74
C PRO A 123 -6.96 21.95 -4.09
N GLU A 124 -7.40 22.79 -5.03
CA GLU A 124 -8.81 22.83 -5.42
C GLU A 124 -9.30 21.46 -5.94
N PRO A 125 -10.57 21.08 -5.68
CA PRO A 125 -11.10 19.76 -6.06
C PRO A 125 -10.86 19.36 -7.52
N ALA A 126 -10.95 20.32 -8.45
CA ALA A 126 -10.70 20.09 -9.87
C ALA A 126 -9.23 19.66 -10.14
N GLU A 127 -8.27 20.30 -9.47
CA GLU A 127 -6.86 19.95 -9.58
C GLU A 127 -6.57 18.60 -8.92
N GLN A 128 -7.18 18.35 -7.75
CA GLN A 128 -7.09 17.04 -7.09
C GLN A 128 -7.59 15.91 -8.02
N ALA A 129 -8.71 16.11 -8.71
CA ALA A 129 -9.24 15.13 -9.66
C ALA A 129 -8.26 14.86 -10.82
N GLN A 130 -7.77 15.92 -11.47
CA GLN A 130 -6.82 15.82 -12.58
C GLN A 130 -5.52 15.10 -12.19
N LEU A 131 -4.91 15.51 -11.07
CA LEU A 131 -3.68 14.88 -10.57
C LEU A 131 -3.93 13.45 -10.13
N GLY A 132 -5.05 13.18 -9.45
CA GLY A 132 -5.43 11.84 -9.02
C GLY A 132 -5.57 10.86 -10.20
N GLU A 133 -6.26 11.27 -11.26
CA GLU A 133 -6.40 10.48 -12.48
C GLU A 133 -5.07 10.26 -13.20
N LEU A 134 -4.25 11.31 -13.31
CA LEU A 134 -2.92 11.22 -13.91
C LEU A 134 -2.06 10.17 -13.21
N PHE A 135 -1.96 10.23 -11.88
CA PHE A 135 -1.14 9.28 -11.11
C PHE A 135 -1.69 7.86 -11.11
N GLU A 136 -3.02 7.70 -11.16
CA GLU A 136 -3.65 6.39 -11.31
C GLU A 136 -3.31 5.77 -12.67
N ASN A 137 -3.45 6.53 -13.75
CA ASN A 137 -3.13 6.08 -15.10
C ASN A 137 -1.64 5.71 -15.24
N LEU A 138 -0.74 6.51 -14.67
CA LEU A 138 0.69 6.20 -14.63
C LEU A 138 0.99 4.93 -13.84
N SER A 139 0.32 4.75 -12.71
CA SER A 139 0.46 3.54 -11.88
C SER A 139 0.01 2.28 -12.61
N ILE A 140 -1.13 2.33 -13.31
CA ILE A 140 -1.65 1.25 -14.15
C ILE A 140 -0.67 0.96 -15.29
N PHE A 141 -0.17 1.99 -15.97
CA PHE A 141 0.79 1.85 -17.06
C PHE A 141 2.08 1.15 -16.61
N ILE A 142 2.67 1.59 -15.50
CA ILE A 142 3.87 0.95 -14.93
C ILE A 142 3.60 -0.50 -14.53
N LYS A 143 2.43 -0.79 -13.94
CA LYS A 143 2.03 -2.16 -13.60
C LYS A 143 1.96 -3.04 -14.85
N ASN A 144 1.34 -2.57 -15.92
CA ASN A 144 1.22 -3.32 -17.18
C ASN A 144 2.60 -3.61 -17.80
N LEU A 145 3.49 -2.62 -17.82
CA LEU A 145 4.87 -2.81 -18.30
C LEU A 145 5.64 -3.86 -17.48
N ARG A 146 5.48 -3.85 -16.15
CA ARG A 146 6.10 -4.86 -15.28
C ARG A 146 5.57 -6.25 -15.58
N THR A 147 4.25 -6.40 -15.74
CA THR A 147 3.63 -7.67 -16.12
C THR A 147 4.15 -8.18 -17.46
N GLN A 148 4.21 -7.30 -18.47
CA GLN A 148 4.74 -7.65 -19.79
C GLN A 148 6.20 -8.10 -19.72
N ARG A 149 7.04 -7.38 -18.96
CA ARG A 149 8.43 -7.79 -18.72
C ARG A 149 8.51 -9.18 -18.11
N THR A 150 7.73 -9.46 -17.07
CA THR A 150 7.73 -10.78 -16.42
C THR A 150 7.31 -11.89 -17.39
N ALA A 151 6.30 -11.64 -18.23
CA ALA A 151 5.88 -12.60 -19.26
C ALA A 151 6.99 -12.87 -20.29
N LEU A 152 7.68 -11.83 -20.76
CA LEU A 152 8.81 -11.97 -21.68
C LEU A 152 9.99 -12.72 -21.04
N ASP A 153 10.30 -12.46 -19.77
CA ASP A 153 11.36 -13.18 -19.05
C ASP A 153 11.02 -14.68 -18.92
N GLN A 154 9.76 -15.02 -18.66
CA GLN A 154 9.30 -16.40 -18.62
C GLN A 154 9.35 -17.06 -20.00
N GLN A 155 8.88 -16.38 -21.04
CA GLN A 155 8.94 -16.86 -22.42
C GLN A 155 10.39 -17.11 -22.85
N LYS A 156 11.31 -16.18 -22.56
CA LYS A 156 12.74 -16.34 -22.83
C LYS A 156 13.29 -17.59 -22.16
N ARG A 157 13.03 -17.78 -20.86
CA ARG A 157 13.49 -18.97 -20.12
C ARG A 157 12.94 -20.26 -20.72
N GLY A 158 11.64 -20.31 -21.02
CA GLY A 158 11.00 -21.46 -21.63
C GLY A 158 11.56 -21.80 -23.01
N LEU A 159 11.78 -20.78 -23.85
CA LEU A 159 12.37 -20.94 -25.17
C LEU A 159 13.81 -21.46 -25.09
N MET A 160 14.64 -20.84 -24.23
CA MET A 160 16.02 -21.29 -24.01
C MET A 160 16.07 -22.75 -23.54
N GLN A 161 15.19 -23.15 -22.61
CA GLN A 161 15.12 -24.54 -22.16
C GLN A 161 14.80 -25.50 -23.31
N ARG A 162 13.89 -25.14 -24.21
CA ARG A 162 13.51 -25.99 -25.35
C ARG A 162 14.58 -26.05 -26.43
N LEU A 163 15.27 -24.94 -26.70
CA LEU A 163 16.35 -24.86 -27.68
C LEU A 163 17.60 -25.60 -27.20
N LEU A 164 18.06 -25.34 -25.97
CA LEU A 164 19.28 -25.94 -25.41
C LEU A 164 19.13 -27.45 -25.13
N THR A 165 17.90 -27.94 -24.94
CA THR A 165 17.64 -29.38 -24.84
C THR A 165 17.37 -30.05 -26.19
N GLY A 166 17.41 -29.29 -27.29
CA GLY A 166 17.14 -29.81 -28.64
C GLY A 166 15.69 -30.25 -28.87
N LYS A 167 14.76 -29.95 -27.95
CA LYS A 167 13.32 -30.19 -28.11
C LYS A 167 12.72 -29.33 -29.23
N ILE A 168 13.27 -28.15 -29.46
CA ILE A 168 13.08 -27.36 -30.68
C ILE A 168 14.45 -27.20 -31.33
N ARG A 169 14.52 -27.35 -32.65
CA ARG A 169 15.68 -26.98 -33.46
C ARG A 169 15.31 -25.82 -34.36
N VAL A 170 16.26 -24.93 -34.59
CA VAL A 170 16.11 -23.84 -35.56
C VAL A 170 16.59 -24.39 -36.90
N ASN A 171 15.72 -24.42 -37.89
CA ASN A 171 16.13 -24.72 -39.26
C ASN A 171 16.72 -23.44 -39.88
N PRO A 172 17.83 -23.55 -40.63
CA PRO A 172 18.46 -22.42 -41.31
C PRO A 172 17.58 -21.83 -42.40
#